data_AF-A0A2Z3UJ30-F1
#
_entry.id   AF-A0A2Z3UJ30-F1
#
_cell.length_a   1.000
_cell.length_b   1.000
_cell.length_c   1.000
_cell.angle_alpha   90.00
_cell.angle_beta   90.00
_cell.angle_gamma   90.00
#
_symmetry.space_group_name_H-M   'P 1'
#
loop_
_entity.id
_entity.type
_entity.pdbx_description
1 polymer ?
#
loop_
_entity_poly.entity_id
_entity_poly.type
_entity_poly.pdbx_seq_one_letter_code
_entity_poly.pdbx_strand_id
1 'polypeptide(L)'
;MPRDQRILFVHAHPDDESIGTGATMAKYAAEGAHVCLVTCTLGEEGDVIPADSWHLASARENRLGPYREGELARACAALGVDDHRFLGGAGRWRDSGMMGVPTNDNPACFFRADLDEAATELVGIVREVRPQVVVTYDDNGYYGHPDHIQAHRVAWRAFEKAGDPSYGTGEPWQPSRFYVTAMPVSELKRAAGTGPFDRVRSAEDFGFGIPDEQVTTQIDATEHLGAKLAALRAHRTQLSVEGSFFALSNNVGQPALGTEYYTLLAGEPGKLDQDGRETDLFG
;
A
#
# COMPACT_ATOMS: atom_id res chain seq x y z
N MET A 1 3.68 18.91 -20.34
CA MET A 1 3.57 19.84 -19.20
C MET A 1 3.83 19.01 -17.95
N PRO A 2 4.61 19.49 -16.97
CA PRO A 2 4.67 18.84 -15.65
C PRO A 2 3.25 18.69 -15.10
N ARG A 3 2.91 17.55 -14.50
CA ARG A 3 1.66 17.39 -13.76
C ARG A 3 1.77 18.20 -12.47
N ASP A 4 0.80 19.07 -12.20
CA ASP A 4 0.83 19.99 -11.06
C ASP A 4 0.76 19.23 -9.72
N GLN A 5 -0.03 18.16 -9.68
CA GLN A 5 -0.19 17.26 -8.53
C GLN A 5 0.60 15.96 -8.74
N ARG A 6 1.36 15.56 -7.71
CA ARG A 6 2.21 14.37 -7.70
C ARG A 6 2.16 13.72 -6.32
N ILE A 7 1.85 12.44 -6.26
CA ILE A 7 1.67 11.66 -5.04
C ILE A 7 2.48 10.38 -5.13
N LEU A 8 3.10 10.00 -4.01
CA LEU A 8 3.89 8.80 -3.87
C LEU A 8 3.22 7.85 -2.87
N PHE A 9 2.91 6.63 -3.31
CA PHE A 9 2.46 5.53 -2.45
C PHE A 9 3.62 4.58 -2.21
N VAL A 10 3.86 4.19 -0.96
CA VAL A 10 4.92 3.26 -0.57
C VAL A 10 4.30 2.05 0.12
N HIS A 11 4.36 0.91 -0.57
CA HIS A 11 3.78 -0.36 -0.15
C HIS A 11 4.83 -1.47 -0.03
N ALA A 12 4.57 -2.47 0.80
CA ALA A 12 5.49 -3.54 1.10
C ALA A 12 5.52 -4.60 -0.01
N HIS A 13 4.35 -5.05 -0.46
CA HIS A 13 4.20 -6.18 -1.37
C HIS A 13 3.29 -5.88 -2.58
N PRO A 14 3.38 -6.68 -3.66
CA PRO A 14 2.44 -6.66 -4.77
C PRO A 14 1.03 -7.12 -4.40
N ASP A 15 0.09 -6.19 -4.19
CA ASP A 15 -1.35 -6.35 -3.86
C ASP A 15 -1.83 -5.31 -2.84
N ASP A 16 -0.94 -4.91 -1.93
CA ASP A 16 -1.18 -3.89 -0.92
C ASP A 16 -1.74 -2.58 -1.52
N GLU A 17 -1.23 -2.17 -2.67
CA GLU A 17 -1.68 -0.97 -3.37
C GLU A 17 -3.14 -1.09 -3.79
N SER A 18 -3.54 -2.28 -4.26
CA SER A 18 -4.90 -2.54 -4.71
C SER A 18 -5.86 -2.66 -3.53
N ILE A 19 -5.40 -3.22 -2.40
CA ILE A 19 -6.20 -3.44 -1.19
C ILE A 19 -6.50 -2.09 -0.50
N GLY A 20 -5.45 -1.36 -0.16
CA GLY A 20 -5.56 -0.20 0.73
C GLY A 20 -5.78 1.14 0.03
N THR A 21 -5.29 1.29 -1.21
CA THR A 21 -5.17 2.60 -1.88
C THR A 21 -5.63 2.60 -3.33
N GLY A 22 -6.17 1.49 -3.83
CA GLY A 22 -6.43 1.29 -5.25
C GLY A 22 -7.48 2.26 -5.81
N ALA A 23 -8.54 2.55 -5.05
CA ALA A 23 -9.57 3.48 -5.53
C ALA A 23 -9.01 4.92 -5.59
N THR A 24 -8.25 5.32 -4.57
CA THR A 24 -7.60 6.64 -4.49
C THR A 24 -6.55 6.82 -5.59
N MET A 25 -5.70 5.81 -5.83
CA MET A 25 -4.72 5.83 -6.91
C MET A 25 -5.43 5.98 -8.27
N ALA A 26 -6.50 5.22 -8.51
CA ALA A 26 -7.25 5.30 -9.77
C ALA A 26 -7.94 6.66 -9.96
N LYS A 27 -8.49 7.25 -8.89
CA LYS A 27 -9.07 8.59 -8.91
C LYS A 27 -8.04 9.64 -9.33
N TYR A 28 -6.93 9.72 -8.60
CA TYR A 28 -5.91 10.75 -8.88
C TYR A 28 -5.24 10.55 -10.24
N ALA A 29 -5.04 9.32 -10.69
CA ALA A 29 -4.56 9.04 -12.04
C ALA A 29 -5.54 9.56 -13.11
N ALA A 30 -6.85 9.31 -12.95
CA ALA A 30 -7.89 9.79 -13.86
C ALA A 30 -8.05 11.32 -13.86
N GLU A 31 -7.81 11.97 -12.72
CA GLU A 31 -7.79 13.44 -12.58
C GLU A 31 -6.50 14.07 -13.14
N GLY A 32 -5.53 13.26 -13.56
CA GLY A 32 -4.31 13.71 -14.22
C GLY A 32 -3.14 14.01 -13.29
N ALA A 33 -3.22 13.63 -12.00
CA ALA A 33 -2.08 13.68 -11.09
C ALA A 33 -1.03 12.62 -11.46
N HIS A 34 0.24 12.87 -11.16
CA HIS A 34 1.29 11.86 -11.27
C HIS A 34 1.23 10.97 -10.03
N VAL A 35 0.67 9.77 -10.19
CA VAL A 35 0.69 8.74 -9.16
C VAL A 35 1.95 7.90 -9.36
N CYS A 36 2.84 7.89 -8.37
CA CYS A 36 3.99 6.99 -8.32
C CYS A 36 3.76 5.94 -7.24
N LEU A 37 3.92 4.66 -7.58
CA LEU A 37 3.91 3.55 -6.64
C LEU A 37 5.34 3.03 -6.43
N VAL A 38 5.74 2.88 -5.18
CA VAL A 38 6.95 2.14 -4.80
C VAL A 38 6.55 0.90 -4.02
N THR A 39 6.96 -0.26 -4.51
CA THR A 39 6.79 -1.55 -3.82
C THR A 39 8.15 -2.01 -3.26
N CYS A 40 8.22 -2.30 -1.97
CA CYS A 40 9.51 -2.57 -1.30
C CYS A 40 10.09 -3.95 -1.62
N THR A 41 9.24 -4.95 -1.86
CA THR A 41 9.65 -6.35 -2.08
C THR A 41 8.87 -6.99 -3.24
N LEU A 42 9.22 -8.22 -3.62
CA LEU A 42 8.48 -8.96 -4.64
C LEU A 42 7.37 -9.85 -4.05
N GLY A 43 7.25 -9.92 -2.73
CA GLY A 43 6.26 -10.78 -2.08
C GLY A 43 6.59 -12.28 -2.20
N GLU A 44 7.88 -12.62 -2.11
CA GLU A 44 8.36 -13.98 -2.35
C GLU A 44 7.88 -15.02 -1.33
N GLU A 45 7.52 -14.59 -0.12
CA GLU A 45 7.08 -15.46 0.98
C GLU A 45 5.55 -15.56 1.09
N GLY A 46 4.82 -14.98 0.12
CA GLY A 46 3.36 -15.07 0.07
C GLY A 46 2.83 -16.50 -0.08
N ASP A 47 1.66 -16.74 0.50
CA ASP A 47 0.87 -17.94 0.19
C ASP A 47 0.39 -17.90 -1.27
N VAL A 48 0.05 -19.07 -1.82
CA VAL A 48 -0.51 -19.16 -3.17
C VAL A 48 -1.89 -19.81 -3.11
N ILE A 49 -2.94 -19.06 -3.47
CA ILE A 49 -4.32 -19.55 -3.42
C ILE A 49 -4.59 -20.62 -4.49
N PRO A 50 -4.34 -20.38 -5.79
CA PRO A 50 -4.73 -21.33 -6.83
C PRO A 50 -3.85 -22.58 -6.80
N ALA A 51 -4.47 -23.76 -6.76
CA ALA A 51 -3.76 -25.04 -6.65
C ALA A 51 -2.84 -25.32 -7.85
N ASP A 52 -3.20 -24.81 -9.04
CA ASP A 52 -2.38 -24.89 -10.25
C ASP A 52 -1.09 -24.06 -10.15
N SER A 53 -1.05 -23.08 -9.25
CA SER A 53 0.09 -22.17 -9.04
C SER A 53 0.94 -22.50 -7.81
N TRP A 54 0.57 -23.50 -6.99
CA TRP A 54 1.30 -23.81 -5.74
C TRP A 54 2.79 -24.06 -5.93
N HIS A 55 3.20 -24.57 -7.09
CA HIS A 55 4.60 -24.80 -7.43
C HIS A 55 5.48 -23.53 -7.32
N LEU A 56 4.88 -22.33 -7.45
CA LEU A 56 5.59 -21.05 -7.38
C LEU A 56 6.09 -20.67 -5.98
N ALA A 57 5.46 -21.20 -4.92
CA ALA A 57 5.73 -20.81 -3.53
C ALA A 57 7.22 -20.92 -3.14
N SER A 58 7.67 -20.13 -2.15
CA SER A 58 9.07 -20.09 -1.68
C SER A 58 9.59 -21.46 -1.25
N ALA A 59 8.77 -22.24 -0.55
CA ALA A 59 9.09 -23.61 -0.12
C ALA A 59 9.15 -24.64 -1.26
N ARG A 60 8.89 -24.23 -2.51
CA ARG A 60 8.90 -25.09 -3.70
C ARG A 60 9.89 -24.57 -4.74
N GLU A 61 9.43 -24.02 -5.86
CA GLU A 61 10.32 -23.52 -6.91
C GLU A 61 10.90 -22.14 -6.57
N ASN A 62 10.37 -21.44 -5.56
CA ASN A 62 10.78 -20.08 -5.18
C ASN A 62 10.72 -19.11 -6.36
N ARG A 63 9.59 -19.12 -7.08
CA ARG A 63 9.34 -18.33 -8.30
C ARG A 63 8.18 -17.35 -8.15
N LEU A 64 7.60 -17.25 -6.96
CA LEU A 64 6.44 -16.40 -6.70
C LEU A 64 6.74 -14.92 -6.92
N GLY A 65 7.88 -14.41 -6.43
CA GLY A 65 8.25 -12.99 -6.59
C GLY A 65 8.24 -12.51 -8.05
N PRO A 66 9.05 -13.11 -8.94
CA PRO A 66 9.04 -12.76 -10.37
C PRO A 66 7.68 -12.94 -11.05
N TYR A 67 6.85 -13.86 -10.57
CA TYR A 67 5.48 -14.01 -11.06
C TYR A 67 4.59 -12.83 -10.63
N ARG A 68 4.68 -12.42 -9.36
CA ARG A 68 3.94 -11.30 -8.77
C ARG A 68 4.34 -9.95 -9.35
N GLU A 69 5.55 -9.78 -9.89
CA GLU A 69 5.91 -8.60 -10.69
C GLU A 69 4.93 -8.39 -11.87
N GLY A 70 4.56 -9.48 -12.55
CA GLY A 70 3.58 -9.43 -13.64
C GLY A 70 2.15 -9.19 -13.16
N GLU A 71 1.79 -9.66 -11.95
CA GLU A 71 0.49 -9.34 -11.33
C GLU A 71 0.40 -7.85 -10.98
N LEU A 72 1.43 -7.30 -10.34
CA LEU A 72 1.55 -5.88 -10.04
C LEU A 72 1.44 -5.01 -11.29
N ALA A 73 2.18 -5.32 -12.34
CA ALA A 73 2.14 -4.53 -13.58
C ALA A 73 0.73 -4.48 -14.20
N ARG A 74 -0.03 -5.59 -14.15
CA ARG A 74 -1.42 -5.63 -14.61
C ARG A 74 -2.36 -4.87 -13.67
N ALA A 75 -2.13 -4.93 -12.36
CA ALA A 75 -2.88 -4.18 -11.37
C ALA A 75 -2.69 -2.67 -11.56
N CYS A 76 -1.44 -2.20 -11.63
CA CYS A 76 -1.10 -0.81 -11.92
C CYS A 76 -1.72 -0.32 -13.23
N ALA A 77 -1.67 -1.11 -14.30
CA ALA A 77 -2.32 -0.78 -15.57
C ALA A 77 -3.84 -0.64 -15.44
N ALA A 78 -4.50 -1.48 -14.63
CA ALA A 78 -5.93 -1.36 -14.36
C ALA A 78 -6.28 -0.11 -13.53
N LEU A 79 -5.37 0.33 -12.66
CA LEU A 79 -5.50 1.57 -11.87
C LEU A 79 -5.11 2.84 -12.65
N GLY A 80 -4.53 2.72 -13.85
CA GLY A 80 -4.01 3.86 -14.60
C GLY A 80 -2.69 4.42 -14.04
N VAL A 81 -1.93 3.61 -13.31
CA VAL A 81 -0.65 3.98 -12.70
C VAL A 81 0.49 3.49 -13.58
N ASP A 82 1.10 4.41 -14.32
CA ASP A 82 2.19 4.11 -15.26
C ASP A 82 3.58 4.15 -14.60
N ASP A 83 3.72 4.87 -13.47
CA ASP A 83 4.98 4.96 -12.72
C ASP A 83 4.91 4.07 -11.48
N HIS A 84 5.35 2.81 -11.64
CA HIS A 84 5.52 1.88 -10.53
C HIS A 84 6.95 1.34 -10.50
N ARG A 85 7.54 1.29 -9.31
CA ARG A 85 8.96 0.98 -9.10
C ARG A 85 9.13 0.01 -7.95
N PHE A 86 10.19 -0.79 -8.00
CA PHE A 86 10.64 -1.53 -6.83
C PHE A 86 11.71 -0.71 -6.10
N LEU A 87 11.59 -0.59 -4.78
CA LEU A 87 12.56 0.15 -3.97
C LEU A 87 13.97 -0.45 -4.19
N GLY A 88 14.94 0.38 -4.57
CA GLY A 88 16.32 -0.07 -4.83
C GLY A 88 16.48 -1.06 -5.99
N GLY A 89 15.43 -1.31 -6.78
CA GLY A 89 15.39 -2.28 -7.87
C GLY A 89 14.66 -3.59 -7.52
N ALA A 90 14.12 -4.27 -8.53
CA ALA A 90 13.37 -5.53 -8.35
C ALA A 90 14.25 -6.58 -7.64
N GLY A 91 13.74 -7.12 -6.54
CA GLY A 91 14.44 -8.13 -5.73
C GLY A 91 15.60 -7.59 -4.87
N ARG A 92 15.75 -6.27 -4.70
CA ARG A 92 16.79 -5.69 -3.82
C ARG A 92 16.64 -6.16 -2.37
N TRP A 93 15.42 -6.15 -1.86
CA TRP A 93 15.09 -6.78 -0.58
C TRP A 93 14.00 -7.82 -0.76
N ARG A 94 14.18 -8.93 -0.05
CA ARG A 94 13.25 -10.04 -0.04
C ARG A 94 12.09 -9.75 0.91
N ASP A 95 10.90 -10.21 0.56
CA ASP A 95 9.79 -10.36 1.51
C ASP A 95 10.25 -11.08 2.79
N SER A 96 9.90 -10.51 3.94
CA SER A 96 10.27 -11.05 5.25
C SER A 96 9.37 -12.20 5.67
N GLY A 97 8.20 -12.37 5.05
CA GLY A 97 7.12 -13.21 5.53
C GLY A 97 6.50 -12.66 6.82
N MET A 98 5.51 -13.38 7.36
CA MET A 98 4.79 -12.98 8.57
C MET A 98 5.71 -12.82 9.80
N MET A 99 5.30 -11.97 10.75
CA MET A 99 6.05 -11.75 11.98
C MET A 99 6.29 -13.07 12.76
N GLY A 100 7.51 -13.28 13.23
CA GLY A 100 7.90 -14.40 14.09
C GLY A 100 8.22 -15.70 13.36
N VAL A 101 8.30 -15.70 12.02
CA VAL A 101 8.66 -16.88 11.24
C VAL A 101 10.16 -16.86 10.87
N PRO A 102 10.79 -18.02 10.56
CA PRO A 102 12.24 -18.09 10.31
C PRO A 102 12.77 -17.21 9.18
N THR A 103 11.94 -16.83 8.21
CA THR A 103 12.35 -15.92 7.12
C THR A 103 12.66 -14.51 7.61
N ASN A 104 12.14 -14.11 8.79
CA ASN A 104 12.51 -12.85 9.45
C ASN A 104 14.00 -12.80 9.86
N ASP A 105 14.69 -13.94 9.94
CA ASP A 105 16.14 -14.02 10.22
C ASP A 105 17.02 -13.99 8.96
N ASN A 106 16.41 -14.02 7.77
CA ASN A 106 17.15 -13.94 6.51
C ASN A 106 17.81 -12.55 6.39
N PRO A 107 19.15 -12.45 6.24
CA PRO A 107 19.82 -11.15 6.14
C PRO A 107 19.39 -10.32 4.91
N ALA A 108 18.79 -10.94 3.90
CA ALA A 108 18.27 -10.25 2.72
C ALA A 108 16.82 -9.78 2.88
N CYS A 109 16.13 -10.10 3.98
CA CYS A 109 14.74 -9.69 4.16
C CYS A 109 14.63 -8.20 4.45
N PHE A 110 13.54 -7.59 3.96
CA PHE A 110 13.34 -6.15 4.03
C PHE A 110 13.24 -5.64 5.46
N PHE A 111 12.62 -6.38 6.38
CA PHE A 111 12.52 -6.01 7.79
C PHE A 111 13.89 -5.85 8.49
N ARG A 112 14.95 -6.46 7.93
CA ARG A 112 16.33 -6.33 8.41
C ARG A 112 17.18 -5.36 7.61
N ALA A 113 16.64 -4.77 6.54
CA ALA A 113 17.35 -3.78 5.75
C ALA A 113 17.82 -2.63 6.64
N ASP A 114 19.04 -2.14 6.39
CA ASP A 114 19.49 -0.91 7.03
C ASP A 114 18.53 0.23 6.66
N LEU A 115 18.03 0.92 7.69
CA LEU A 115 16.99 1.93 7.52
C LEU A 115 17.49 3.11 6.67
N ASP A 116 18.73 3.55 6.88
CA ASP A 116 19.26 4.69 6.15
C ASP A 116 19.64 4.29 4.71
N GLU A 117 20.06 3.05 4.47
CA GLU A 117 20.24 2.52 3.11
C GLU A 117 18.91 2.51 2.34
N ALA A 118 17.87 1.88 2.89
CA ALA A 118 16.57 1.78 2.24
C ALA A 118 15.90 3.16 2.06
N ALA A 119 16.02 4.04 3.06
CA ALA A 119 15.51 5.40 2.95
C ALA A 119 16.31 6.25 1.95
N THR A 120 17.60 6.02 1.76
CA THR A 120 18.40 6.70 0.72
C THR A 120 17.88 6.37 -0.68
N GLU A 121 17.54 5.10 -0.94
CA GLU A 121 16.93 4.68 -2.21
C GLU A 121 15.57 5.39 -2.42
N LEU A 122 14.74 5.48 -1.38
CA LEU A 122 13.45 6.17 -1.47
C LEU A 122 13.60 7.69 -1.62
N VAL A 123 14.59 8.32 -0.97
CA VAL A 123 14.89 9.75 -1.13
C VAL A 123 15.26 10.06 -2.58
N GLY A 124 16.00 9.17 -3.26
CA GLY A 124 16.29 9.30 -4.69
C GLY A 124 15.00 9.41 -5.52
N ILE A 125 14.03 8.53 -5.26
CA ILE A 125 12.71 8.54 -5.93
C ILE A 125 11.91 9.80 -5.57
N VAL A 126 11.87 10.20 -4.29
CA VAL A 126 11.18 11.42 -3.85
C VAL A 126 11.74 12.66 -4.55
N ARG A 127 13.06 12.77 -4.72
CA ARG A 127 13.70 13.92 -5.38
C ARG A 127 13.52 13.93 -6.89
N GLU A 128 13.38 12.77 -7.50
CA GLU A 128 13.06 12.63 -8.92
C GLU A 128 11.59 12.99 -9.20
N VAL A 129 10.66 12.36 -8.48
CA VAL A 129 9.21 12.51 -8.66
C VAL A 129 8.71 13.85 -8.11
N ARG A 130 9.34 14.36 -7.05
CA ARG A 130 8.94 15.58 -6.33
C ARG A 130 7.47 15.56 -5.88
N PRO A 131 7.01 14.52 -5.15
CA PRO A 131 5.62 14.41 -4.72
C PRO A 131 5.28 15.44 -3.62
N GLN A 132 4.08 16.04 -3.66
CA GLN A 132 3.58 16.84 -2.54
C GLN A 132 3.13 15.96 -1.37
N VAL A 133 2.65 14.76 -1.69
CA VAL A 133 2.00 13.84 -0.76
C VAL A 133 2.74 12.50 -0.78
N VAL A 134 3.04 11.96 0.41
CA VAL A 134 3.51 10.58 0.60
C VAL A 134 2.46 9.81 1.40
N VAL A 135 2.13 8.59 0.96
CA VAL A 135 1.18 7.69 1.62
C VAL A 135 1.84 6.34 1.90
N THR A 136 1.68 5.82 3.11
CA THR A 136 2.13 4.48 3.51
C THR A 136 1.28 3.93 4.66
N TYR A 137 1.78 2.96 5.42
CA TYR A 137 1.12 2.40 6.61
C TYR A 137 1.34 3.26 7.87
N ASP A 138 0.58 3.00 8.93
CA ASP A 138 0.89 3.49 10.28
C ASP A 138 2.14 2.83 10.87
N ASP A 139 2.54 3.24 12.07
CA ASP A 139 3.74 2.72 12.76
C ASP A 139 3.62 1.23 13.17
N ASN A 140 2.39 0.73 13.28
CA ASN A 140 2.08 -0.69 13.46
C ASN A 140 2.09 -1.49 12.15
N GLY A 141 2.25 -0.84 10.98
CA GLY A 141 2.21 -1.52 9.69
C GLY A 141 0.84 -2.13 9.39
N TYR A 142 -0.24 -1.41 9.72
CA TYR A 142 -1.63 -1.82 9.57
C TYR A 142 -2.03 -3.00 10.49
N TYR A 143 -1.65 -4.23 10.15
CA TYR A 143 -1.97 -5.45 10.94
C TYR A 143 -0.74 -6.09 11.61
N GLY A 144 0.40 -5.39 11.66
CA GLY A 144 1.62 -5.89 12.31
C GLY A 144 2.55 -6.70 11.39
N HIS A 145 2.38 -6.62 10.06
CA HIS A 145 3.32 -7.26 9.14
C HIS A 145 4.70 -6.58 9.26
N PRO A 146 5.81 -7.34 9.40
CA PRO A 146 7.14 -6.77 9.57
C PRO A 146 7.51 -5.83 8.42
N ASP A 147 7.25 -6.21 7.16
CA ASP A 147 7.55 -5.35 6.01
C ASP A 147 6.67 -4.10 5.92
N HIS A 148 5.44 -4.11 6.45
CA HIS A 148 4.61 -2.90 6.49
C HIS A 148 5.17 -1.91 7.50
N ILE A 149 5.59 -2.40 8.66
CA ILE A 149 6.29 -1.61 9.69
C ILE A 149 7.57 -1.02 9.10
N GLN A 150 8.35 -1.82 8.36
CA GLN A 150 9.57 -1.33 7.74
C GLN A 150 9.29 -0.33 6.61
N ALA A 151 8.27 -0.54 5.78
CA ALA A 151 7.85 0.40 4.75
C ALA A 151 7.45 1.75 5.37
N HIS A 152 6.71 1.74 6.49
CA HIS A 152 6.43 2.95 7.27
C HIS A 152 7.72 3.65 7.71
N ARG A 153 8.65 2.92 8.35
CA ARG A 153 9.92 3.48 8.84
C ARG A 153 10.73 4.11 7.70
N VAL A 154 10.85 3.41 6.57
CA VAL A 154 11.59 3.86 5.39
C VAL A 154 10.93 5.10 4.77
N ALA A 155 9.60 5.08 4.61
CA ALA A 155 8.85 6.21 4.08
C ALA A 155 8.93 7.44 4.99
N TRP A 156 8.77 7.27 6.30
CA TRP A 156 8.91 8.35 7.28
C TRP A 156 10.31 8.94 7.25
N ARG A 157 11.35 8.08 7.29
CA ARG A 157 12.75 8.52 7.21
C ARG A 157 13.04 9.27 5.91
N ALA A 158 12.52 8.80 4.79
CA ALA A 158 12.67 9.48 3.51
C ALA A 158 11.95 10.83 3.49
N PHE A 159 10.74 10.92 4.06
CA PHE A 159 10.01 12.19 4.20
C PHE A 159 10.78 13.22 5.04
N GLU A 160 11.40 12.81 6.15
CA GLU A 160 12.24 13.69 6.99
C GLU A 160 13.52 14.16 6.28
N LYS A 161 14.05 13.33 5.36
CA LYS A 161 15.38 13.53 4.77
C LYS A 161 15.39 14.05 3.34
N ALA A 162 14.27 13.97 2.62
CA ALA A 162 14.25 14.35 1.22
C ALA A 162 14.60 15.84 0.98
N GLY A 163 14.27 16.72 1.93
CA GLY A 163 14.66 18.13 1.93
C GLY A 163 16.09 18.45 2.41
N ASP A 164 16.82 17.48 2.94
CA ASP A 164 18.17 17.67 3.51
C ASP A 164 19.27 17.47 2.45
N PRO A 165 19.98 18.53 1.99
CA PRO A 165 21.00 18.41 0.94
C PRO A 165 22.21 17.54 1.34
N SER A 166 22.37 17.20 2.62
CA SER A 166 23.44 16.32 3.10
C SER A 166 23.08 14.83 3.08
N TYR A 167 21.81 14.49 2.81
CA TYR A 167 21.32 13.11 2.78
C TYR A 167 21.04 12.65 1.35
N GLY A 168 21.58 11.50 0.94
CA GLY A 168 21.37 10.92 -0.40
C GLY A 168 21.88 11.81 -1.55
N THR A 169 21.38 11.55 -2.77
CA THR A 169 21.75 12.27 -4.00
C THR A 169 20.56 13.01 -4.63
N GLY A 170 20.81 13.90 -5.59
CA GLY A 170 19.76 14.64 -6.30
C GLY A 170 19.36 15.95 -5.63
N GLU A 171 18.63 16.80 -6.36
CA GLU A 171 18.17 18.09 -5.85
C GLU A 171 17.15 17.90 -4.71
N PRO A 172 17.34 18.55 -3.54
CA PRO A 172 16.43 18.42 -2.41
C PRO A 172 14.98 18.76 -2.77
N TRP A 173 14.07 17.99 -2.20
CA TRP A 173 12.64 18.20 -2.32
C TRP A 173 11.98 17.76 -1.02
N GLN A 174 11.24 18.65 -0.37
CA GLN A 174 10.48 18.33 0.83
C GLN A 174 9.02 18.09 0.44
N PRO A 175 8.48 16.86 0.54
CA PRO A 175 7.05 16.64 0.45
C PRO A 175 6.33 17.43 1.56
N SER A 176 5.16 17.98 1.24
CA SER A 176 4.42 18.84 2.16
C SER A 176 3.52 18.08 3.12
N ARG A 177 3.13 16.85 2.77
CA ARG A 177 2.16 16.05 3.53
C ARG A 177 2.55 14.58 3.57
N PHE A 178 2.30 13.96 4.72
CA PHE A 178 2.51 12.54 4.97
C PHE A 178 1.25 11.93 5.58
N TYR A 179 0.64 11.00 4.86
CA TYR A 179 -0.55 10.28 5.30
C TYR A 179 -0.24 8.81 5.54
N VAL A 180 -1.02 8.22 6.42
CA VAL A 180 -1.05 6.77 6.62
C VAL A 180 -2.43 6.22 6.31
N THR A 181 -2.49 5.04 5.69
CA THR A 181 -3.74 4.33 5.41
C THR A 181 -4.46 4.01 6.72
N ALA A 182 -5.77 4.21 6.73
CA ALA A 182 -6.62 3.93 7.88
C ALA A 182 -7.80 3.05 7.49
N MET A 183 -8.28 2.26 8.46
CA MET A 183 -9.55 1.56 8.35
C MET A 183 -10.39 1.85 9.59
N PRO A 184 -11.38 2.76 9.51
CA PRO A 184 -12.25 3.06 10.65
C PRO A 184 -13.02 1.82 11.10
N VAL A 185 -13.07 1.61 12.42
CA VAL A 185 -13.83 0.50 13.04
C VAL A 185 -15.32 0.53 12.65
N SER A 186 -15.90 1.71 12.41
CA SER A 186 -17.29 1.80 11.95
C SER A 186 -17.54 1.14 10.59
N GLU A 187 -16.58 1.20 9.66
CA GLU A 187 -16.72 0.55 8.35
C GLU A 187 -16.55 -0.96 8.47
N LEU A 188 -15.65 -1.45 9.32
CA LEU A 188 -15.52 -2.88 9.64
C LEU A 188 -16.82 -3.44 10.24
N LYS A 189 -17.45 -2.69 11.14
CA LYS A 189 -18.76 -3.06 11.72
C LYS A 189 -19.86 -3.14 10.67
N ARG A 190 -19.85 -2.26 9.67
CA ARG A 190 -20.81 -2.30 8.55
C ARG A 190 -20.54 -3.47 7.62
N ALA A 191 -19.28 -3.83 7.43
CA ALA A 191 -18.87 -4.92 6.56
C ALA A 191 -19.14 -6.31 7.16
N ALA A 192 -19.08 -6.44 8.49
CA ALA A 192 -19.21 -7.72 9.18
C ALA A 192 -20.52 -8.45 8.82
N GLY A 193 -20.41 -9.72 8.41
CA GLY A 193 -21.57 -10.55 8.07
C GLY A 193 -22.29 -10.20 6.76
N THR A 194 -21.75 -9.31 5.92
CA THR A 194 -22.41 -8.87 4.67
C THR A 194 -21.86 -9.53 3.40
N GLY A 195 -20.69 -10.15 3.48
CA GLY A 195 -19.99 -10.73 2.33
C GLY A 195 -20.28 -12.22 2.11
N PRO A 196 -19.82 -12.78 0.98
CA PRO A 196 -19.97 -14.20 0.64
C PRO A 196 -19.01 -15.13 1.42
N PHE A 197 -18.24 -14.58 2.38
CA PHE A 197 -17.22 -15.31 3.13
C PHE A 197 -17.63 -15.52 4.59
N ASP A 198 -17.65 -16.76 5.06
CA ASP A 198 -18.28 -17.16 6.33
C ASP A 198 -17.47 -16.84 7.61
N ARG A 199 -16.24 -16.32 7.47
CA ARG A 199 -15.31 -16.14 8.60
C ARG A 199 -15.46 -14.83 9.37
N VAL A 200 -16.15 -13.83 8.82
CA VAL A 200 -16.26 -12.51 9.44
C VAL A 200 -17.67 -12.29 9.97
N ARG A 201 -17.79 -12.19 11.30
CA ARG A 201 -19.06 -12.00 12.02
C ARG A 201 -19.07 -10.72 12.85
N SER A 202 -17.91 -10.18 13.21
CA SER A 202 -17.76 -8.88 13.86
C SER A 202 -16.53 -8.11 13.36
N ALA A 203 -16.35 -6.87 13.81
CA ALA A 203 -15.21 -6.04 13.43
C ALA A 203 -13.87 -6.60 13.98
N GLU A 204 -13.92 -7.29 15.11
CA GLU A 204 -12.75 -7.90 15.75
C GLU A 204 -12.18 -9.06 14.92
N ASP A 205 -13.02 -9.74 14.14
CA ASP A 205 -12.60 -10.86 13.28
C ASP A 205 -11.65 -10.42 12.15
N PHE A 206 -11.61 -9.13 11.81
CA PHE A 206 -10.66 -8.60 10.83
C PHE A 206 -9.23 -8.51 11.39
N GLY A 207 -9.07 -8.32 12.70
CA GLY A 207 -7.75 -8.22 13.35
C GLY A 207 -7.01 -6.90 13.10
N PHE A 208 -7.67 -5.89 12.53
CA PHE A 208 -7.13 -4.55 12.30
C PHE A 208 -8.24 -3.49 12.42
N GLY A 209 -7.85 -2.22 12.31
CA GLY A 209 -8.77 -1.07 12.32
C GLY A 209 -8.42 -0.06 13.42
N ILE A 210 -8.81 1.19 13.20
CA ILE A 210 -8.53 2.30 14.12
C ILE A 210 -9.82 3.00 14.56
N PRO A 211 -9.83 3.66 15.74
CA PRO A 211 -10.95 4.49 16.14
C PRO A 211 -11.27 5.56 15.10
N ASP A 212 -12.56 5.78 14.84
CA ASP A 212 -13.06 6.71 13.82
C ASP A 212 -12.54 8.15 13.99
N GLU A 213 -12.29 8.57 15.23
CA GLU A 213 -11.73 9.89 15.59
C GLU A 213 -10.26 10.07 15.19
N GLN A 214 -9.54 8.98 14.87
CA GLN A 214 -8.17 9.04 14.36
C GLN A 214 -8.12 9.20 12.83
N VAL A 215 -9.26 9.02 12.15
CA VAL A 215 -9.36 9.26 10.70
C VAL A 215 -9.53 10.75 10.44
N THR A 216 -8.55 11.36 9.77
CA THR A 216 -8.55 12.79 9.45
C THR A 216 -9.02 13.06 8.03
N THR A 217 -9.03 12.05 7.16
CA THR A 217 -9.19 12.23 5.71
C THR A 217 -9.94 11.05 5.11
N GLN A 218 -10.86 11.35 4.20
CA GLN A 218 -11.60 10.34 3.44
C GLN A 218 -11.60 10.69 1.95
N ILE A 219 -11.25 9.74 1.10
CA ILE A 219 -11.27 9.92 -0.34
C ILE A 219 -12.40 9.07 -0.90
N ASP A 220 -13.49 9.73 -1.29
CA ASP A 220 -14.53 9.09 -2.10
C ASP A 220 -14.02 8.96 -3.54
N ALA A 221 -13.73 7.72 -3.91
CA ALA A 221 -13.35 7.28 -5.24
C ALA A 221 -14.30 6.16 -5.73
N THR A 222 -15.56 6.20 -5.31
CA THR A 222 -16.56 5.16 -5.63
C THR A 222 -16.73 4.97 -7.14
N GLU A 223 -16.62 6.04 -7.94
CA GLU A 223 -16.65 5.97 -9.40
C GLU A 223 -15.52 5.12 -10.01
N HIS A 224 -14.42 4.93 -9.26
CA HIS A 224 -13.25 4.15 -9.65
C HIS A 224 -13.19 2.75 -9.04
N LEU A 225 -14.25 2.31 -8.33
CA LEU A 225 -14.30 0.96 -7.75
C LEU A 225 -14.12 -0.14 -8.80
N GLY A 226 -14.56 0.09 -10.04
CA GLY A 226 -14.34 -0.84 -11.15
C GLY A 226 -12.85 -1.09 -11.44
N ALA A 227 -12.03 -0.03 -11.40
CA ALA A 227 -10.58 -0.11 -11.58
C ALA A 227 -9.92 -0.87 -10.42
N LYS A 228 -10.28 -0.55 -9.17
CA LYS A 228 -9.83 -1.27 -7.98
C LYS A 228 -10.16 -2.77 -8.06
N LEU A 229 -11.38 -3.13 -8.42
CA LEU A 229 -11.78 -4.53 -8.57
C LEU A 229 -11.02 -5.26 -9.69
N ALA A 230 -10.68 -4.56 -10.79
CA ALA A 230 -9.85 -5.13 -11.84
C ALA A 230 -8.41 -5.35 -11.36
N ALA A 231 -7.86 -4.42 -10.58
CA ALA A 231 -6.54 -4.52 -9.99
C ALA A 231 -6.43 -5.65 -8.95
N LEU A 232 -7.40 -5.76 -8.04
CA LEU A 232 -7.51 -6.89 -7.09
C LEU A 232 -7.55 -8.24 -7.82
N ARG A 233 -8.28 -8.34 -8.94
CA ARG A 233 -8.34 -9.58 -9.75
C ARG A 233 -7.03 -9.90 -10.48
N ALA A 234 -6.17 -8.91 -10.71
CA ALA A 234 -4.87 -9.12 -11.35
C ALA A 234 -3.88 -9.88 -10.44
N HIS A 235 -4.06 -9.76 -9.12
CA HIS A 235 -3.33 -10.46 -8.06
C HIS A 235 -3.92 -11.85 -7.77
N ARG A 236 -4.07 -12.66 -8.81
CA ARG A 236 -4.74 -13.98 -8.77
C ARG A 236 -4.07 -14.94 -7.78
N THR A 237 -2.76 -14.86 -7.57
CA THR A 237 -2.09 -15.75 -6.61
C THR A 237 -2.44 -15.43 -5.16
N GLN A 238 -2.79 -14.18 -4.88
CA GLN A 238 -2.98 -13.66 -3.51
C GLN A 238 -4.43 -13.44 -3.14
N LEU A 239 -5.31 -13.16 -4.11
CA LEU A 239 -6.67 -12.72 -3.86
C LEU A 239 -7.71 -13.54 -4.61
N SER A 240 -8.78 -13.90 -3.89
CA SER A 240 -10.04 -14.37 -4.46
C SER A 240 -11.05 -13.23 -4.43
N VAL A 241 -11.60 -12.84 -5.59
CA VAL A 241 -12.55 -11.72 -5.70
C VAL A 241 -13.92 -12.23 -6.12
N GLU A 242 -14.94 -11.97 -5.32
CA GLU A 242 -16.34 -12.34 -5.57
C GLU A 242 -17.26 -11.12 -5.40
N GLY A 243 -17.91 -10.70 -6.48
CA GLY A 243 -18.71 -9.47 -6.48
C GLY A 243 -17.86 -8.25 -6.10
N SER A 244 -18.27 -7.58 -5.01
CA SER A 244 -17.57 -6.43 -4.40
C SER A 244 -16.77 -6.83 -3.15
N PHE A 245 -16.44 -8.11 -2.98
CA PHE A 245 -15.63 -8.61 -1.86
C PHE A 245 -14.38 -9.32 -2.37
N PHE A 246 -13.37 -9.39 -1.52
CA PHE A 246 -12.18 -10.18 -1.74
C PHE A 246 -11.73 -10.88 -0.46
N ALA A 247 -10.94 -11.93 -0.59
CA ALA A 247 -10.29 -12.61 0.53
C ALA A 247 -8.87 -13.06 0.14
N LEU A 248 -7.99 -13.10 1.15
CA LEU A 248 -6.64 -13.68 1.04
C LEU A 248 -6.69 -15.19 1.34
N SER A 249 -5.53 -15.84 1.46
CA SER A 249 -5.41 -17.28 1.81
C SER A 249 -6.11 -17.65 3.13
N ASN A 250 -6.26 -16.69 4.04
CA ASN A 250 -6.97 -16.85 5.31
C ASN A 250 -8.50 -16.92 5.17
N ASN A 251 -9.06 -16.72 3.97
CA ASN A 251 -10.49 -16.73 3.69
C ASN A 251 -11.33 -15.75 4.55
N VAL A 252 -10.70 -14.67 5.02
CA VAL A 252 -11.34 -13.56 5.73
C VAL A 252 -11.80 -12.56 4.67
N GLY A 253 -13.11 -12.53 4.41
CA GLY A 253 -13.70 -11.69 3.38
C GLY A 253 -13.76 -10.22 3.78
N GLN A 254 -13.32 -9.34 2.88
CA GLN A 254 -13.30 -7.90 3.04
C GLN A 254 -14.05 -7.23 1.88
N PRO A 255 -14.81 -6.16 2.11
CA PRO A 255 -15.42 -5.40 1.03
C PRO A 255 -14.33 -4.61 0.29
N ALA A 256 -14.40 -4.61 -1.04
CA ALA A 256 -13.67 -3.66 -1.85
C ALA A 256 -14.38 -2.30 -1.75
N LEU A 257 -13.88 -1.43 -0.87
CA LEU A 257 -14.44 -0.09 -0.69
C LEU A 257 -14.00 0.86 -1.80
N GLY A 258 -14.94 1.69 -2.26
CA GLY A 258 -14.67 2.83 -3.14
C GLY A 258 -14.26 4.09 -2.38
N THR A 259 -14.60 4.17 -1.10
CA THR A 259 -14.09 5.20 -0.17
C THR A 259 -12.91 4.63 0.61
N GLU A 260 -11.79 5.34 0.62
CA GLU A 260 -10.58 4.98 1.36
C GLU A 260 -10.24 6.06 2.38
N TYR A 261 -9.64 5.67 3.50
CA TYR A 261 -9.48 6.52 4.67
C TYR A 261 -8.01 6.66 5.03
N TYR A 262 -7.66 7.82 5.59
CA TYR A 262 -6.30 8.15 5.94
C TYR A 262 -6.23 8.96 7.23
N THR A 263 -5.04 8.93 7.84
CA THR A 263 -4.65 9.81 8.95
C THR A 263 -3.46 10.66 8.50
N LEU A 264 -3.58 11.98 8.61
CA LEU A 264 -2.50 12.94 8.39
C LEU A 264 -1.54 12.88 9.57
N LEU A 265 -0.30 12.42 9.33
CA LEU A 265 0.74 12.39 10.37
C LEU A 265 1.64 13.62 10.35
N ALA A 266 1.84 14.24 9.19
CA ALA A 266 2.64 15.45 9.07
C ALA A 266 2.18 16.32 7.90
N GLY A 267 2.24 17.64 8.09
CA GLY A 267 1.75 18.65 7.14
C GLY A 267 0.55 19.41 7.69
N GLU A 268 0.21 20.50 7.03
CA GLU A 268 -0.98 21.29 7.37
C GLU A 268 -2.22 20.67 6.72
N PRO A 269 -3.33 20.45 7.46
CA PRO A 269 -4.57 19.98 6.88
C PRO A 269 -5.15 21.01 5.90
N GLY A 270 -5.80 20.52 4.86
CA GLY A 270 -6.54 21.28 3.87
C GLY A 270 -7.95 21.60 4.31
N LYS A 271 -8.86 21.73 3.33
CA LYS A 271 -10.26 22.02 3.60
C LYS A 271 -10.97 20.80 4.21
N LEU A 272 -11.60 21.02 5.36
CA LEU A 272 -12.41 20.01 6.03
C LEU A 272 -13.87 20.04 5.56
N ASP A 273 -14.49 18.88 5.51
CA ASP A 273 -15.93 18.70 5.32
C ASP A 273 -16.72 18.91 6.63
N GLN A 274 -18.02 18.63 6.59
CA GLN A 274 -18.92 18.77 7.73
C GLN A 274 -18.62 17.81 8.90
N ASP A 275 -17.94 16.69 8.61
CA ASP A 275 -17.57 15.66 9.57
C ASP A 275 -16.12 15.88 10.09
N GLY A 276 -15.51 17.00 9.71
CA GLY A 276 -14.16 17.39 10.13
C GLY A 276 -13.05 16.64 9.41
N ARG A 277 -13.33 16.05 8.24
CA ARG A 277 -12.36 15.29 7.45
C ARG A 277 -11.95 16.03 6.19
N GLU A 278 -10.68 15.90 5.81
CA GLU A 278 -10.26 16.29 4.46
C GLU A 278 -10.90 15.35 3.42
N THR A 279 -11.17 15.88 2.23
CA THR A 279 -11.70 15.10 1.09
C THR A 279 -10.77 15.05 -0.12
N ASP A 280 -9.57 15.62 0.04
CA ASP A 280 -8.47 15.60 -0.93
C ASP A 280 -7.13 15.55 -0.16
N LEU A 281 -6.26 14.60 -0.50
CA LEU A 281 -4.91 14.49 0.06
C LEU A 281 -4.00 15.68 -0.30
N PHE A 282 -4.29 16.40 -1.39
CA PHE A 282 -3.53 17.60 -1.78
C PHE A 282 -3.96 18.87 -1.03
N GLY A 283 -5.13 18.86 -0.38
CA GLY A 283 -5.63 19.93 0.50
C GLY A 283 -6.69 20.87 -0.07
#